data_AF-A0A484V8M0-F1
#
_entry.id   AF-A0A484V8M0-F1
#
_cell.length_a   1.000
_cell.length_b   1.000
_cell.length_c   1.000
_cell.angle_alpha   90.00
_cell.angle_beta   90.00
_cell.angle_gamma   90.00
#
_symmetry.space_group_name_H-M   'P 1'
#
loop_
_entity.id
_entity.type
_entity.pdbx_description
1 polymer ?
#
loop_
_entity_poly.entity_id
_entity_poly.type
_entity_poly.pdbx_seq_one_letter_code
_entity_poly.pdbx_strand_id
1 'polypeptide(L)'
;MTTLSTPFLDRLLADGVITASHHDAARARLAHAASEPFDSLGSALFWLAGENIVTDEEMEEMEEVSLRDAAFASNATRVQALDEYEDCLFAQFDREEAERIRATPWHQRHRPWLIAGGVAVLAAGLVWFLQPARVPPACDDDAVVKTLRSALHTAESRTLQANPMLRRDSRPNYLLTEFESIQELGYLKQARYRQVDADGQRKVTPAP
;
A
#
# COMPACT_ATOMS: atom_id res chain seq x y z
N MET A 1 43.82 -7.25 36.76
CA MET A 1 42.45 -7.19 36.18
C MET A 1 42.62 -7.27 34.69
N THR A 2 42.24 -8.39 34.09
CA THR A 2 42.30 -8.56 32.63
C THR A 2 41.11 -7.81 32.05
N THR A 3 41.33 -6.64 31.47
CA THR A 3 40.28 -5.92 30.74
C THR A 3 39.89 -6.73 29.51
N LEU A 4 38.60 -7.04 29.40
CA LEU A 4 38.03 -7.66 28.21
C LEU A 4 38.25 -6.72 27.02
N SER A 5 38.70 -7.28 25.89
CA SER A 5 38.87 -6.53 24.65
C SER A 5 37.50 -6.29 24.04
N THR A 6 37.12 -5.02 23.83
CA THR A 6 35.80 -4.63 23.33
C THR A 6 35.88 -3.84 22.01
N PRO A 7 36.40 -4.45 20.92
CA PRO A 7 36.70 -3.74 19.68
C PRO A 7 35.48 -3.07 19.04
N PHE A 8 34.29 -3.65 19.16
CA PHE A 8 33.07 -3.05 18.59
C PHE A 8 32.62 -1.83 19.39
N LEU A 9 32.61 -1.90 20.73
CA LEU A 9 32.32 -0.74 21.58
C LEU A 9 33.35 0.37 21.39
N ASP A 10 34.63 0.01 21.30
CA ASP A 10 35.72 0.97 21.09
C ASP A 10 35.56 1.70 19.75
N ARG A 11 35.13 0.98 18.70
CA ARG A 11 34.84 1.58 17.39
C ARG A 11 33.60 2.47 17.41
N LEU A 12 32.51 2.04 18.04
CA LEU A 12 31.30 2.85 18.20
C LEU A 12 31.59 4.16 18.95
N LEU A 13 32.46 4.12 19.96
CA LEU A 13 32.91 5.32 20.67
C LEU A 13 33.82 6.20 19.79
N ALA A 14 34.81 5.60 19.13
CA ALA A 14 35.78 6.33 18.29
C ALA A 14 35.10 7.08 17.15
N ASP A 15 34.07 6.48 16.54
CA ASP A 15 33.29 7.06 15.45
C ASP A 15 32.12 7.94 15.95
N GLY A 16 31.99 8.13 17.27
CA GLY A 16 30.97 9.01 17.87
C GLY A 16 29.54 8.53 17.67
N VAL A 17 29.35 7.22 17.53
CA VAL A 17 28.02 6.59 17.48
C VAL A 17 27.44 6.50 18.89
N ILE A 18 28.27 6.19 19.88
CA ILE A 18 27.90 6.16 21.30
C ILE A 18 28.71 7.19 22.10
N THR A 19 28.19 7.58 23.25
CA THR A 19 28.86 8.50 24.17
C THR A 19 29.88 7.76 25.05
N ALA A 20 30.81 8.51 25.66
CA ALA A 20 31.73 7.95 26.64
C ALA A 20 31.01 7.33 27.85
N SER A 21 29.88 7.90 28.27
CA SER A 21 29.06 7.33 29.35
C SER A 21 28.45 5.99 28.97
N HIS A 22 27.99 5.81 27.72
CA HIS A 22 27.49 4.51 27.25
C HIS A 22 28.61 3.47 27.26
N HIS A 23 29.79 3.85 26.78
CA HIS A 23 30.97 2.97 26.75
C HIS A 23 31.40 2.54 28.16
N ASP A 24 31.48 3.47 29.09
CA ASP A 24 31.85 3.17 30.49
C ASP A 24 30.80 2.28 31.17
N ALA A 25 29.51 2.54 30.96
CA ALA A 25 28.42 1.71 31.48
C ALA A 25 28.46 0.29 30.90
N ALA A 26 28.71 0.16 29.59
CA ALA A 26 28.87 -1.11 28.91
C ALA A 26 30.05 -1.90 29.47
N ARG A 27 31.20 -1.25 29.66
CA ARG A 27 32.39 -1.88 30.25
C ARG A 27 32.16 -2.30 31.69
N ALA A 28 31.45 -1.51 32.48
CA ALA A 28 31.08 -1.88 33.84
C ALA A 28 30.21 -3.15 33.86
N ARG A 29 29.28 -3.28 32.90
CA ARG A 29 28.42 -4.46 32.78
C ARG A 29 29.18 -5.70 32.31
N LEU A 30 30.16 -5.52 31.44
CA LEU A 30 31.03 -6.59 30.93
C LEU A 30 32.19 -6.95 31.88
N ALA A 31 32.34 -6.29 33.02
CA ALA A 31 33.49 -6.47 33.92
C ALA A 31 33.68 -7.93 34.42
N HIS A 32 32.61 -8.73 34.40
CA HIS A 32 32.62 -10.14 34.79
C HIS A 32 32.30 -11.09 33.64
N ALA A 33 32.14 -10.58 32.42
CA ALA A 33 31.91 -11.41 31.25
C ALA A 33 33.21 -12.13 30.85
N ALA A 34 33.08 -13.39 30.44
CA ALA A 34 34.22 -14.18 29.95
C ALA A 34 34.56 -13.84 28.49
N SER A 35 33.59 -13.36 27.73
CA SER A 35 33.70 -12.96 26.32
C SER A 35 32.71 -11.85 26.01
N GLU A 36 32.97 -11.13 24.91
CA GLU A 36 32.05 -10.14 24.37
C GLU A 36 30.77 -10.86 23.86
N PRO A 37 29.56 -10.35 24.16
CA PRO A 37 28.31 -11.01 23.78
C PRO A 37 27.84 -10.69 22.35
N PHE A 38 28.58 -9.88 21.60
CA PHE A 38 28.25 -9.41 20.26
C PHE A 38 29.45 -9.57 19.32
N ASP A 39 29.16 -9.72 18.03
CA ASP A 39 30.12 -10.03 16.96
C ASP A 39 30.08 -9.03 15.80
N SER A 40 29.28 -7.96 15.92
CA SER A 40 29.10 -6.90 14.94
C SER A 40 28.83 -5.55 15.63
N LEU A 41 28.81 -4.46 14.85
CA LEU A 41 28.50 -3.13 15.39
C LEU A 41 27.02 -3.04 15.77
N GLY A 42 26.14 -3.60 14.94
CA GLY A 42 24.71 -3.63 15.23
C GLY A 42 24.33 -4.54 16.38
N SER A 43 24.98 -5.70 16.53
CA SER A 43 24.72 -6.57 17.70
C SER A 43 25.23 -5.94 18.99
N ALA A 44 26.28 -5.12 18.94
CA ALA A 44 26.71 -4.30 20.07
C ALA A 44 25.66 -3.24 20.44
N LEU A 45 25.15 -2.47 19.46
CA LEU A 45 24.05 -1.52 19.68
C LEU A 45 22.78 -2.20 20.20
N PHE A 46 22.42 -3.35 19.64
CA PHE A 46 21.28 -4.14 20.07
C PHE A 46 21.41 -4.59 21.52
N TRP A 47 22.60 -5.05 21.92
CA TRP A 47 22.87 -5.38 23.31
C TRP A 47 22.81 -4.14 24.22
N LEU A 48 23.36 -2.99 23.79
CA LEU A 48 23.30 -1.74 24.55
C LEU A 48 21.86 -1.27 24.80
N ALA A 49 21.00 -1.37 23.78
CA ALA A 49 19.56 -1.08 23.89
C ALA A 49 18.87 -2.09 24.82
N GLY A 50 19.15 -3.38 24.66
CA GLY A 50 18.59 -4.45 25.51
C GLY A 50 19.00 -4.34 26.99
N GLU A 51 20.18 -3.80 27.27
CA GLU A 51 20.64 -3.52 28.65
C GLU A 51 20.22 -2.14 29.17
N ASN A 52 19.45 -1.38 28.37
CA ASN A 52 18.99 -0.01 28.67
C ASN A 52 20.17 0.94 28.98
N ILE A 53 21.29 0.75 28.29
CA ILE A 53 22.46 1.65 28.33
C ILE A 53 22.30 2.77 27.31
N VAL A 54 21.72 2.45 26.15
CA VAL A 54 21.21 3.41 25.18
C VAL A 54 19.68 3.32 25.24
N THR A 55 19.03 4.46 25.40
CA THR A 55 17.56 4.53 25.48
C THR A 55 16.91 4.52 24.09
N ASP A 56 15.62 4.21 24.03
CA ASP A 56 14.85 4.26 22.78
C ASP A 56 14.87 5.67 22.15
N GLU A 57 14.84 6.73 22.96
CA GLU A 57 14.92 8.12 22.49
C GLU A 57 16.29 8.43 21.87
N GLU A 58 17.37 7.94 22.47
CA GLU A 58 18.73 8.09 21.91
C GLU A 58 18.94 7.24 20.65
N MET A 59 18.28 6.08 20.55
CA MET A 59 18.26 5.29 19.32
C MET A 59 17.53 6.05 18.19
N GLU A 60 16.38 6.66 18.48
CA GLU A 60 15.64 7.48 17.51
C GLU A 60 16.46 8.70 17.07
N GLU A 61 17.12 9.39 18.01
CA GLU A 61 18.03 10.50 17.67
C GLU A 61 19.19 10.02 16.78
N MET A 62 19.74 8.84 17.05
CA MET A 62 20.81 8.26 16.25
C MET A 62 20.35 7.94 14.82
N GLU A 63 19.13 7.43 14.65
CA GLU A 63 18.50 7.22 13.34
C GLU A 63 18.27 8.55 12.61
N GLU A 64 17.76 9.58 13.29
CA GLU A 64 17.56 10.90 12.69
C GLU A 64 18.89 11.50 12.21
N VAL A 65 19.93 11.45 13.04
CA VAL A 65 21.28 11.92 12.68
C VAL A 65 21.81 11.12 11.50
N SER A 66 21.59 9.81 11.47
CA SER A 66 22.00 8.93 10.37
C SER A 66 21.36 9.37 9.04
N LEU A 67 20.07 9.69 9.04
CA LEU A 67 19.36 10.15 7.85
C LEU A 67 19.77 11.57 7.45
N ARG A 68 19.91 12.47 8.42
CA ARG A 68 20.30 13.87 8.19
C ARG A 68 21.70 13.97 7.58
N ASP A 69 22.62 13.14 8.06
CA ASP A 69 24.03 13.18 7.69
C ASP A 69 24.42 12.07 6.69
N ALA A 70 23.44 11.46 6.00
CA ALA A 70 23.63 10.33 5.08
C ALA A 70 24.65 10.59 3.96
N ALA A 71 24.85 11.86 3.56
CA ALA A 71 25.81 12.24 2.52
C ALA A 71 27.28 12.28 3.01
N PHE A 72 27.53 12.25 4.33
CA PHE A 72 28.87 12.40 4.88
C PHE A 72 29.53 11.05 5.18
N ALA A 73 30.78 10.88 4.73
CA ALA A 73 31.54 9.65 4.98
C ALA A 73 31.75 9.35 6.48
N SER A 74 31.77 10.38 7.33
CA SER A 74 31.83 10.22 8.80
C SER A 74 30.62 9.53 9.39
N ASN A 75 29.50 9.46 8.66
CA ASN A 75 28.28 8.79 9.09
C ASN A 75 28.26 7.29 8.72
N ALA A 76 29.26 6.78 7.98
CA ALA A 76 29.25 5.41 7.48
C ALA A 76 29.15 4.35 8.59
N THR A 77 29.87 4.52 9.70
CA THR A 77 29.80 3.58 10.83
C THR A 77 28.43 3.60 11.50
N ARG A 78 27.79 4.77 11.62
CA ARG A 78 26.44 4.90 12.19
C ARG A 78 25.40 4.18 11.33
N VAL A 79 25.45 4.41 10.01
CA VAL A 79 24.57 3.74 9.05
C VAL A 79 24.75 2.23 9.12
N GLN A 80 26.00 1.74 9.10
CA GLN A 80 26.31 0.31 9.21
C GLN A 80 25.77 -0.28 10.51
N ALA A 81 26.01 0.38 11.65
CA ALA A 81 25.61 -0.14 12.94
C ALA A 81 24.06 -0.20 13.09
N LEU A 82 23.34 0.78 12.54
CA LEU A 82 21.87 0.79 12.53
C LEU A 82 21.27 -0.27 11.60
N ASP A 83 21.86 -0.47 10.40
CA ASP A 83 21.46 -1.54 9.46
C ASP A 83 21.61 -2.93 10.11
N GLU A 84 22.79 -3.19 10.70
CA GLU A 84 23.04 -4.45 11.43
C GLU A 84 22.17 -4.59 12.70
N TYR A 85 21.79 -3.48 13.34
CA TYR A 85 20.88 -3.48 14.50
C TYR A 85 19.47 -3.89 14.09
N GLU A 86 18.98 -3.37 12.97
CA GLU A 86 17.67 -3.71 12.40
C GLU A 86 17.61 -5.21 12.02
N ASP A 87 18.70 -5.75 11.45
CA ASP A 87 18.84 -7.19 11.21
C ASP A 87 18.72 -8.02 12.50
N CYS A 88 19.35 -7.57 13.60
CA CYS A 88 19.26 -8.24 14.91
C CYS A 88 17.83 -8.21 15.46
N LEU A 89 17.14 -7.07 15.32
CA LEU A 89 15.77 -6.86 15.75
C LEU A 89 14.80 -7.77 14.99
N PHE A 90 14.91 -7.84 13.67
CA PHE A 90 14.09 -8.75 12.86
C PHE A 90 14.35 -10.21 13.19
N ALA A 91 15.61 -10.61 13.38
CA ALA A 91 15.95 -11.97 13.79
C ALA A 91 15.40 -12.33 15.18
N GLN A 92 15.20 -11.36 16.07
CA GLN A 92 14.49 -11.59 17.33
C GLN A 92 12.99 -11.81 17.10
N PHE A 93 12.34 -10.93 16.34
CA PHE A 93 10.91 -11.08 16.04
C PHE A 93 10.58 -12.40 15.36
N ASP A 94 11.40 -12.84 14.40
CA ASP A 94 11.23 -14.14 13.73
C ASP A 94 11.31 -15.32 14.70
N ARG A 95 12.23 -15.24 15.69
CA ARG A 95 12.35 -16.26 16.73
C ARG A 95 11.11 -16.28 17.63
N GLU A 96 10.66 -15.13 18.09
CA GLU A 96 9.46 -15.00 18.92
C GLU A 96 8.19 -15.45 18.19
N GLU A 97 8.07 -15.13 16.90
CA GLU A 97 6.97 -15.59 16.07
C GLU A 97 7.02 -17.11 15.86
N ALA A 98 8.20 -17.67 15.57
CA ALA A 98 8.38 -19.11 15.43
C ALA A 98 8.01 -19.86 16.73
N GLU A 99 8.38 -19.32 17.88
CA GLU A 99 8.00 -19.85 19.19
C GLU A 99 6.48 -19.76 19.42
N ARG A 100 5.88 -18.61 19.11
CA ARG A 100 4.42 -18.43 19.17
C ARG A 100 3.69 -19.43 18.27
N ILE A 101 4.16 -19.63 17.04
CA ILE A 101 3.60 -20.59 16.08
C ILE A 101 3.71 -22.02 16.61
N ARG A 102 4.84 -22.39 17.25
CA ARG A 102 5.02 -23.71 17.89
C ARG A 102 4.13 -23.88 19.11
N ALA A 103 3.95 -22.83 19.91
CA ALA A 103 3.13 -22.85 21.11
C ALA A 103 1.62 -22.82 20.81
N THR A 104 1.22 -22.37 19.62
CA THR A 104 -0.20 -22.24 19.23
C THR A 104 -0.84 -23.61 18.97
N PRO A 105 -1.88 -24.00 19.71
CA PRO A 105 -2.60 -25.25 19.48
C PRO A 105 -3.28 -25.27 18.10
N TRP A 106 -3.29 -26.44 17.45
CA TRP A 106 -3.84 -26.64 16.09
C TRP A 106 -5.27 -26.11 15.89
N HIS A 107 -6.13 -26.19 16.92
CA HIS A 107 -7.52 -25.73 16.88
C HIS A 107 -7.67 -24.19 16.94
N GLN A 108 -6.66 -23.45 17.41
CA GLN A 108 -6.59 -21.99 17.27
C GLN A 108 -6.01 -21.57 15.91
N ARG A 109 -5.07 -22.37 15.38
CA ARG A 109 -4.41 -22.12 14.08
C ARG A 109 -5.35 -22.25 12.90
N HIS A 110 -6.38 -23.09 13.00
CA HIS A 110 -7.40 -23.27 11.98
C HIS A 110 -8.76 -23.03 12.60
N ARG A 111 -9.27 -21.78 12.54
CA ARG A 111 -10.69 -21.53 12.78
C ARG A 111 -11.47 -22.14 11.61
N PRO A 112 -12.15 -23.29 11.77
CA PRO A 112 -12.78 -23.99 10.66
C PRO A 112 -13.82 -23.12 9.95
N TRP A 113 -14.42 -22.17 10.68
CA TRP A 113 -15.36 -21.19 10.14
C TRP A 113 -14.73 -20.18 9.16
N LEU A 114 -13.46 -19.77 9.36
CA LEU A 114 -12.77 -18.88 8.41
C LEU A 114 -12.42 -19.60 7.10
N ILE A 115 -12.01 -20.88 7.21
CA ILE A 115 -11.75 -21.73 6.03
C ILE A 115 -13.05 -21.98 5.26
N ALA A 116 -14.14 -22.31 5.97
CA ALA A 116 -15.46 -22.50 5.37
C ALA A 116 -15.95 -21.22 4.67
N GLY A 117 -15.73 -20.04 5.27
CA GLY A 117 -16.04 -18.75 4.66
C GLY A 117 -15.25 -18.50 3.37
N GLY A 118 -13.93 -18.71 3.39
CA GLY A 118 -13.08 -18.54 2.21
C GLY A 118 -13.47 -19.47 1.05
N VAL A 119 -13.76 -20.74 1.34
CA VAL A 119 -14.23 -21.72 0.34
C VAL A 119 -15.58 -21.32 -0.24
N ALA A 120 -16.52 -20.83 0.58
CA ALA A 120 -17.83 -20.39 0.10
C ALA A 120 -17.75 -19.19 -0.85
N VAL A 121 -16.87 -18.23 -0.58
CA VAL A 121 -16.67 -17.05 -1.45
C VAL A 121 -16.08 -17.46 -2.80
N LEU A 122 -15.06 -18.33 -2.81
CA LEU A 122 -14.47 -18.83 -4.05
C LEU A 122 -15.50 -19.63 -4.88
N ALA A 123 -16.31 -20.47 -4.24
CA ALA A 123 -17.35 -21.22 -4.92
C ALA A 123 -18.43 -20.30 -5.51
N ALA A 124 -18.89 -19.29 -4.77
CA ALA A 124 -19.86 -18.31 -5.26
C ALA A 124 -19.32 -17.47 -6.42
N GLY A 125 -18.06 -17.02 -6.33
CA GLY A 125 -17.39 -16.29 -7.41
C GLY A 125 -17.22 -17.13 -8.67
N LEU A 126 -16.87 -18.41 -8.52
CA LEU A 126 -16.77 -19.35 -9.64
C LEU A 126 -18.13 -19.59 -10.30
N VAL A 127 -19.20 -19.76 -9.51
CA VAL A 127 -20.57 -19.90 -10.02
C VAL A 127 -21.01 -18.64 -10.77
N TRP A 128 -20.72 -17.45 -10.26
CA TRP A 128 -21.03 -16.19 -10.92
C TRP A 128 -20.25 -16.04 -12.25
N PHE A 129 -18.96 -16.37 -12.25
CA PHE A 129 -18.11 -16.27 -13.44
C PHE A 129 -18.49 -17.26 -14.55
N LEU A 130 -18.94 -18.46 -14.18
CA LEU A 130 -19.33 -19.50 -15.14
C LEU A 130 -20.77 -19.37 -15.64
N GLN A 131 -21.55 -18.40 -15.15
CA GLN A 131 -22.88 -18.11 -15.68
C GLN A 131 -22.77 -17.18 -16.90
N PRO A 132 -22.96 -17.68 -18.14
CA PRO A 132 -23.05 -16.79 -19.29
C PRO A 132 -24.32 -15.95 -19.17
N ALA A 133 -24.20 -14.62 -19.29
CA ALA A 133 -25.36 -13.76 -19.48
C ALA A 133 -26.05 -14.18 -20.78
N ARG A 134 -27.19 -14.87 -20.67
CA ARG A 134 -27.80 -15.57 -21.82
C ARG A 134 -28.48 -14.65 -22.83
N VAL A 135 -28.66 -13.37 -22.53
CA VAL A 135 -29.25 -12.40 -23.46
C VAL A 135 -28.64 -11.03 -23.15
N PRO A 136 -28.05 -10.30 -24.11
CA PRO A 136 -27.77 -8.88 -23.91
C PRO A 136 -29.11 -8.16 -23.65
N PRO A 137 -29.19 -7.27 -22.66
CA PRO A 137 -30.44 -6.57 -22.38
C PRO A 137 -30.91 -5.84 -23.64
N ALA A 138 -32.21 -5.91 -23.91
CA ALA A 138 -32.78 -5.22 -25.06
C ALA A 138 -32.60 -3.70 -24.88
N CYS A 139 -32.48 -2.95 -25.97
CA CYS A 139 -32.20 -1.51 -25.89
C CYS A 139 -33.32 -0.71 -25.19
N ASP A 140 -34.53 -1.28 -25.13
CA ASP A 140 -35.72 -0.79 -24.44
C ASP A 140 -35.90 -1.35 -23.02
N ASP A 141 -34.99 -2.19 -22.52
CA ASP A 141 -35.06 -2.69 -21.14
C ASP A 141 -34.94 -1.51 -20.16
N ASP A 142 -35.84 -1.48 -19.16
CA ASP A 142 -35.87 -0.45 -18.12
C ASP A 142 -34.51 -0.26 -17.42
N ALA A 143 -33.73 -1.33 -17.30
CA ALA A 143 -32.39 -1.31 -16.73
C ALA A 143 -31.39 -0.52 -17.60
N VAL A 144 -31.48 -0.65 -18.93
CA VAL A 144 -30.66 0.08 -19.92
C VAL A 144 -31.07 1.54 -19.95
N VAL A 145 -32.37 1.82 -20.00
CA VAL A 145 -32.90 3.19 -19.95
C VAL A 145 -32.47 3.91 -18.67
N LYS A 146 -32.52 3.22 -17.53
CA LYS A 146 -32.10 3.77 -16.23
C LYS A 146 -30.60 4.05 -16.18
N THR A 147 -29.77 3.14 -16.69
CA THR A 147 -28.31 3.36 -16.75
C THR A 147 -27.95 4.49 -17.69
N LEU A 148 -28.61 4.59 -18.85
CA LEU A 148 -28.39 5.65 -19.83
C LEU A 148 -28.79 7.02 -19.27
N ARG A 149 -29.94 7.11 -18.59
CA ARG A 149 -30.38 8.33 -17.87
C ARG A 149 -29.38 8.76 -16.80
N SER A 150 -28.86 7.81 -16.01
CA SER A 150 -27.85 8.08 -14.98
C SER A 150 -26.52 8.58 -15.59
N ALA A 151 -26.09 7.98 -16.71
CA ALA A 151 -24.86 8.36 -17.40
C ALA A 151 -24.96 9.78 -17.98
N LEU A 152 -26.08 10.12 -18.63
CA LEU A 152 -26.34 11.46 -19.16
C LEU A 152 -26.36 12.53 -18.06
N HIS A 153 -27.03 12.26 -16.94
CA HIS A 153 -27.05 13.18 -15.81
C HIS A 153 -25.65 13.40 -15.20
N THR A 154 -24.84 12.33 -15.15
CA THR A 154 -23.47 12.41 -14.64
C THR A 154 -22.56 13.18 -15.60
N ALA A 155 -22.69 12.97 -16.90
CA ALA A 155 -21.99 13.75 -17.92
C ALA A 155 -22.33 15.25 -17.84
N GLU A 156 -23.61 15.58 -17.63
CA GLU A 156 -24.03 16.97 -17.41
C GLU A 156 -23.43 17.56 -16.13
N SER A 157 -23.41 16.82 -15.02
CA SER A 157 -22.79 17.33 -13.79
C SER A 157 -21.30 17.63 -13.96
N ARG A 158 -20.58 16.84 -14.76
CA ARG A 158 -19.16 17.07 -15.06
C ARG A 158 -18.95 18.28 -15.95
N THR A 159 -19.79 18.50 -16.96
CA THR A 159 -19.68 19.70 -17.82
C THR A 159 -20.02 20.97 -17.05
N LEU A 160 -20.96 20.92 -16.11
CA LEU A 160 -21.28 22.02 -15.20
C LEU A 160 -20.14 22.34 -14.23
N GLN A 161 -19.49 21.32 -13.67
CA GLN A 161 -18.28 21.51 -12.85
C GLN A 161 -17.14 22.12 -13.65
N ALA A 162 -16.99 21.73 -14.92
CA ALA A 162 -15.94 22.25 -15.80
C ALA A 162 -16.21 23.69 -16.29
N ASN A 163 -17.48 24.11 -16.43
CA ASN A 163 -17.85 25.45 -16.88
C ASN A 163 -19.13 25.96 -16.18
N PRO A 164 -19.01 26.63 -15.03
CA PRO A 164 -20.15 27.09 -14.24
C PRO A 164 -20.96 28.23 -14.88
N MET A 165 -20.45 28.84 -15.96
CA MET A 165 -21.11 29.94 -16.69
C MET A 165 -22.12 29.48 -17.76
N LEU A 166 -22.21 28.16 -18.03
CA LEU A 166 -23.20 27.62 -18.96
C LEU A 166 -24.61 27.80 -18.35
N ARG A 167 -25.45 28.68 -18.92
CA ARG A 167 -26.82 28.97 -18.42
C ARG A 167 -27.69 27.69 -18.32
N ARG A 168 -28.53 27.65 -17.29
CA ARG A 168 -29.43 26.53 -16.95
C ARG A 168 -30.71 26.51 -17.78
N ASP A 169 -31.14 27.67 -18.30
CA ASP A 169 -32.52 27.89 -18.77
C ASP A 169 -32.81 27.47 -20.22
N SER A 170 -31.87 26.80 -20.90
CA SER A 170 -32.04 26.39 -22.31
C SER A 170 -31.77 24.89 -22.53
N ARG A 171 -31.89 24.08 -21.48
CA ARG A 171 -31.40 22.69 -21.50
C ARG A 171 -32.51 21.65 -21.53
N PRO A 172 -32.32 20.53 -22.25
CA PRO A 172 -33.22 19.38 -22.16
C PRO A 172 -33.19 18.79 -20.75
N ASN A 173 -34.36 18.52 -20.16
CA ASN A 173 -34.43 17.79 -18.90
C ASN A 173 -34.29 16.28 -19.16
N TYR A 174 -33.07 15.77 -19.08
CA TYR A 174 -32.74 14.36 -19.35
C TYR A 174 -33.44 13.36 -18.39
N LEU A 175 -33.92 13.82 -17.24
CA LEU A 175 -34.67 12.98 -16.30
C LEU A 175 -36.12 12.73 -16.74
N LEU A 176 -36.68 13.65 -17.55
CA LEU A 176 -38.04 13.58 -18.09
C LEU A 176 -38.06 13.27 -19.59
N THR A 177 -36.90 13.00 -20.20
CA THR A 177 -36.83 12.68 -21.62
C THR A 177 -37.34 11.27 -21.86
N GLU A 178 -38.30 11.15 -22.76
CA GLU A 178 -38.77 9.87 -23.29
C GLU A 178 -37.76 9.39 -24.35
N PHE A 179 -37.28 8.17 -24.19
CA PHE A 179 -36.33 7.59 -25.13
C PHE A 179 -37.09 6.65 -26.06
N GLU A 180 -37.30 7.10 -27.30
CA GLU A 180 -37.92 6.30 -28.35
C GLU A 180 -36.85 5.89 -29.37
N SER A 181 -36.89 4.64 -29.84
CA SER A 181 -35.99 4.11 -30.88
C SER A 181 -34.47 4.13 -30.57
N ILE A 182 -34.08 3.72 -29.35
CA ILE A 182 -32.66 3.57 -28.97
C ILE A 182 -32.00 2.50 -29.86
N GLN A 183 -31.03 2.91 -30.68
CA GLN A 183 -30.28 2.01 -31.56
C GLN A 183 -28.80 1.94 -31.15
N GLU A 184 -28.30 0.73 -30.90
CA GLU A 184 -26.88 0.49 -30.67
C GLU A 184 -26.07 0.57 -31.96
N LEU A 185 -25.36 1.69 -32.15
CA LEU A 185 -24.54 1.92 -33.35
C LEU A 185 -23.23 1.10 -33.35
N GLY A 186 -22.85 0.48 -32.22
CA GLY A 186 -21.57 -0.22 -32.04
C GLY A 186 -21.45 -1.54 -32.82
N TYR A 187 -22.56 -2.24 -33.05
CA TYR A 187 -22.57 -3.57 -33.65
C TYR A 187 -22.93 -3.58 -35.15
N LEU A 188 -23.50 -2.49 -35.68
CA LEU A 188 -23.88 -2.37 -37.09
C LEU A 188 -22.74 -1.74 -37.91
N LYS A 189 -21.89 -2.57 -38.53
CA LYS A 189 -20.77 -2.13 -39.40
C LYS A 189 -21.19 -1.14 -40.49
N GLN A 190 -22.42 -1.24 -41.01
CA GLN A 190 -22.91 -0.41 -42.11
C GLN A 190 -23.31 1.02 -41.70
N ALA A 191 -23.64 1.26 -40.43
CA ALA A 191 -24.09 2.57 -39.94
C ALA A 191 -22.94 3.50 -39.48
N ARG A 192 -21.69 3.04 -39.56
CA ARG A 192 -20.50 3.80 -39.09
C ARG A 192 -20.06 4.94 -40.00
N TYR A 193 -20.53 4.99 -41.24
CA TYR A 193 -20.23 6.10 -42.15
C TYR A 193 -21.26 7.21 -41.96
N ARG A 194 -20.80 8.39 -41.51
CA ARG A 194 -21.54 9.64 -41.77
C ARG A 194 -21.72 9.73 -43.28
N GLN A 195 -22.95 9.60 -43.78
CA GLN A 195 -23.23 10.01 -45.15
C GLN A 195 -22.98 11.52 -45.23
N VAL A 196 -21.86 11.87 -45.84
CA VAL A 196 -21.62 13.21 -46.38
C VAL A 196 -21.91 13.06 -47.86
N ASP A 197 -22.99 13.67 -48.34
CA ASP A 197 -23.20 13.79 -49.78
C ASP A 197 -22.09 14.65 -50.38
N ALA A 198 -21.75 14.39 -51.64
CA ALA A 198 -20.58 14.93 -52.34
C ALA A 198 -20.48 16.47 -52.43
N ASP A 199 -21.51 17.21 -52.01
CA ASP A 199 -21.52 18.69 -51.96
C ASP A 199 -21.44 19.29 -50.54
N GLY A 200 -21.15 18.48 -49.50
CA GLY A 200 -20.74 18.99 -48.19
C GLY A 200 -21.80 19.79 -47.40
N GLN A 201 -23.09 19.65 -47.72
CA GLN A 201 -24.18 20.27 -46.95
C GLN A 201 -24.93 19.23 -46.11
N ARG A 202 -25.21 19.59 -44.83
CA ARG A 202 -26.05 18.78 -43.92
C ARG A 202 -27.50 18.82 -44.39
N LYS A 203 -28.03 17.71 -44.92
CA LYS A 203 -29.48 17.51 -44.96
C LYS A 203 -29.96 17.07 -43.58
N VAL A 204 -30.68 17.95 -42.90
CA VAL A 204 -31.63 17.54 -41.85
C VAL A 204 -32.91 17.20 -42.59
N THR A 205 -33.20 15.91 -42.75
CA THR A 205 -34.52 15.47 -43.18
C THR A 205 -35.40 15.46 -41.92
N PRO A 206 -36.50 16.24 -41.86
CA PRO A 206 -37.47 16.06 -40.79
C PRO A 206 -38.25 14.77 -41.08
N ALA A 207 -38.40 13.92 -40.07
CA ALA A 207 -39.28 12.75 -40.15
C ALA A 207 -40.73 13.16 -39.81
N PRO A 208 -41.74 12.48 -40.40
CA PRO A 208 -43.17 12.77 -40.23
C PRO A 208 -43.71 12.44 -38.83
#